data_AF-A0A3R7N5C7-F1
#
_entry.id   AF-A0A3R7N5C7-F1
#
_cell.length_a   1.000
_cell.length_b   1.000
_cell.length_c   1.000
_cell.angle_alpha   90.00
_cell.angle_beta   90.00
_cell.angle_gamma   90.00
#
_symmetry.space_group_name_H-M   'P 1'
#
loop_
_entity.id
_entity.type
_entity.pdbx_description
1 polymer ?
#
loop_
_entity_poly.entity_id
_entity_poly.type
_entity_poly.pdbx_seq_one_letter_code
_entity_poly.pdbx_strand_id
1 'polypeptide(L)'
;MMERILGPIPYRMGRKTRTKYFYHGKLDWDEKSSAGRYVRENCKPLRSYQTSSDEDHRLLFDLITKMLEYEPGQRISLSEALRHPFFEKIPPHQRLGDDHRERSHSLSR
;
A
#
# COMPACT_ATOMS: atom_id res chain seq x y z
N MET A 1 -13.64 -7.73 2.86
CA MET A 1 -12.55 -7.83 1.86
C MET A 1 -11.25 -7.24 2.39
N MET A 2 -11.19 -5.92 2.67
CA MET A 2 -9.95 -5.28 3.17
C MET A 2 -9.43 -5.96 4.45
N GLU A 3 -10.31 -6.28 5.41
CA GLU A 3 -9.88 -6.98 6.64
C GLU A 3 -9.22 -8.35 6.40
N ARG A 4 -9.51 -9.00 5.26
CA ARG A 4 -8.91 -10.28 4.88
C ARG A 4 -7.52 -10.10 4.23
N ILE A 5 -7.31 -8.98 3.55
CA ILE A 5 -6.07 -8.71 2.80
C ILE A 5 -5.05 -8.00 3.71
N LEU A 6 -5.49 -7.01 4.47
CA LEU A 6 -4.65 -6.08 5.22
C LEU A 6 -4.70 -6.32 6.74
N GLY A 7 -5.62 -7.15 7.23
CA GLY A 7 -5.91 -7.29 8.65
C GLY A 7 -7.00 -6.34 9.14
N PRO A 8 -7.41 -6.44 10.42
CA PRO A 8 -8.60 -5.78 10.96
C PRO A 8 -8.51 -4.25 10.84
N ILE A 9 -9.65 -3.61 10.58
CA ILE A 9 -9.74 -2.15 10.56
C ILE A 9 -9.49 -1.63 11.98
N PRO A 10 -8.67 -0.56 12.16
CA PRO A 10 -8.45 0.03 13.47
C PRO A 10 -9.76 0.40 14.16
N TYR A 11 -9.91 -0.05 15.41
CA TYR A 11 -11.12 0.15 16.21
C TYR A 11 -11.57 1.62 16.26
N ARG A 12 -10.61 2.55 16.35
CA ARG A 12 -10.89 3.99 16.38
C ARG A 12 -11.62 4.46 15.12
N MET A 13 -11.25 3.95 13.94
CA MET A 13 -11.94 4.27 12.68
C MET A 13 -13.35 3.69 12.66
N GLY A 14 -13.50 2.41 13.00
CA GLY A 14 -14.80 1.73 13.06
C GLY A 14 -15.77 2.33 14.09
N ARG A 15 -15.25 2.88 15.19
CA ARG A 15 -16.06 3.59 16.20
C ARG A 15 -16.39 5.03 15.80
N LYS A 16 -15.50 5.72 15.10
CA LYS A 16 -15.67 7.13 14.69
C LYS A 16 -16.64 7.29 13.51
N THR A 17 -16.72 6.29 12.64
CA THR A 17 -17.61 6.33 11.47
C THR A 17 -19.09 6.37 11.87
N ARG A 18 -19.92 7.03 11.05
CA ARG A 18 -21.37 7.12 11.21
C ARG A 18 -22.14 6.15 10.30
N THR A 19 -21.42 5.21 9.67
CA THR A 19 -22.01 4.25 8.73
C THR A 19 -22.62 3.05 9.46
N LYS A 20 -23.59 2.39 8.81
CA LYS A 20 -24.24 1.18 9.33
C LYS A 20 -23.38 -0.09 9.25
N TYR A 21 -22.20 -0.02 8.63
CA TYR A 21 -21.36 -1.19 8.37
C TYR A 21 -20.57 -1.65 9.59
N PHE A 22 -20.60 -0.90 10.69
CA PHE A 22 -19.88 -1.21 11.91
C PHE A 22 -20.82 -1.31 13.09
N TYR A 23 -20.64 -2.34 13.91
CA TYR A 23 -21.34 -2.55 15.18
C TYR A 23 -20.30 -2.67 16.29
N HIS A 24 -20.42 -1.86 17.34
CA HIS A 24 -19.42 -1.72 18.42
C HIS A 24 -17.98 -1.54 17.91
N GLY A 25 -17.81 -0.75 16.84
CA GLY A 25 -16.51 -0.44 16.27
C GLY A 25 -15.85 -1.56 15.46
N LYS A 26 -16.53 -2.69 15.24
CA LYS A 26 -16.10 -3.78 14.38
C LYS A 26 -16.97 -3.87 13.14
N LEU A 27 -16.41 -4.35 12.04
CA LEU A 27 -17.17 -4.55 10.81
C LEU A 27 -18.28 -5.58 11.07
N ASP A 28 -19.53 -5.18 10.80
CA ASP A 28 -20.69 -6.06 10.87
C ASP A 28 -20.82 -6.80 9.54
N TRP A 29 -20.27 -8.01 9.49
CA TRP A 29 -20.18 -8.81 8.27
C TRP A 29 -20.40 -10.30 8.55
N ASP A 30 -21.35 -10.90 7.84
CA ASP A 30 -21.61 -12.34 7.92
C ASP A 30 -20.64 -13.13 7.00
N GLU A 31 -19.67 -13.80 7.61
CA GLU A 31 -18.71 -14.66 6.91
C GLU A 31 -19.30 -15.94 6.32
N LYS A 32 -20.51 -16.35 6.74
CA LYS A 32 -21.18 -17.58 6.27
C LYS A 32 -22.09 -17.33 5.07
N SER A 33 -22.47 -16.08 4.82
CA SER A 33 -23.19 -15.66 3.63
C SER A 33 -22.47 -16.04 2.32
N SER A 34 -23.19 -16.02 1.19
CA SER A 34 -22.60 -16.25 -0.13
C SER A 34 -21.46 -15.27 -0.44
N ALA A 35 -21.65 -13.99 -0.13
CA ALA A 35 -20.63 -12.95 -0.25
C ALA A 35 -19.45 -13.20 0.71
N GLY A 36 -19.73 -13.62 1.95
CA GLY A 36 -18.71 -13.97 2.93
C GLY A 36 -17.83 -15.13 2.47
N ARG A 37 -18.43 -16.18 1.89
CA ARG A 37 -17.71 -17.31 1.30
C ARG A 37 -16.84 -16.87 0.12
N TYR A 38 -17.40 -16.09 -0.81
CA TYR A 38 -16.64 -15.55 -1.95
C TYR A 38 -15.42 -14.76 -1.49
N VAL A 39 -15.58 -13.86 -0.51
CA VAL A 39 -14.47 -13.06 0.04
C VAL A 39 -13.43 -13.95 0.70
N ARG A 40 -13.82 -14.98 1.47
CA ARG A 40 -12.87 -15.91 2.10
C ARG A 40 -12.07 -16.72 1.08
N GLU A 41 -12.71 -17.11 -0.01
CA GLU A 41 -12.09 -17.90 -1.09
C GLU A 41 -11.14 -17.06 -1.94
N ASN A 42 -11.51 -15.82 -2.28
CA ASN A 42 -10.79 -15.00 -3.26
C ASN A 42 -9.85 -13.95 -2.65
N CYS A 43 -10.09 -13.54 -1.40
CA CYS A 43 -9.28 -12.52 -0.73
C CYS A 43 -8.36 -13.17 0.31
N LYS A 44 -7.07 -13.20 -0.01
CA LYS A 44 -6.00 -13.74 0.84
C LYS A 44 -5.20 -12.60 1.48
N PRO A 45 -4.42 -12.86 2.54
CA PRO A 45 -3.49 -11.87 3.06
C PRO A 45 -2.59 -11.31 1.95
N LEU A 46 -2.27 -10.02 2.00
CA LEU A 46 -1.56 -9.32 0.91
C LEU A 46 -0.30 -10.08 0.45
N ARG A 47 0.50 -10.59 1.40
CA ARG A 47 1.72 -11.36 1.11
C ARG A 47 1.49 -12.65 0.33
N SER A 48 0.29 -13.22 0.35
CA SER A 48 -0.05 -14.41 -0.43
C SER A 48 -0.14 -14.15 -1.94
N TYR A 49 -0.21 -12.88 -2.37
CA TYR A 49 -0.17 -12.51 -3.78
C TYR A 49 1.26 -12.31 -4.31
N GLN A 50 2.27 -12.49 -3.46
CA GLN A 50 3.66 -12.41 -3.85
C GLN A 50 4.04 -13.65 -4.68
N THR A 51 4.54 -13.43 -5.90
CA THR A 51 4.87 -14.49 -6.87
C THR A 51 6.27 -15.07 -6.70
N SER A 52 7.19 -14.33 -6.08
CA SER A 52 8.56 -14.77 -5.78
C SER A 52 9.02 -14.24 -4.42
N SER A 53 9.85 -14.99 -3.69
CA SER A 53 10.47 -14.57 -2.42
C SER A 53 11.70 -13.66 -2.58
N ASP A 54 12.04 -13.30 -3.82
CA ASP A 54 13.16 -12.42 -4.14
C ASP A 54 13.04 -11.06 -3.45
N GLU A 55 14.18 -10.40 -3.28
CA GLU A 55 14.26 -9.11 -2.62
C GLU A 55 13.37 -8.04 -3.27
N ASP A 56 13.33 -7.97 -4.60
CA ASP A 56 12.55 -6.96 -5.32
C ASP A 56 11.06 -7.10 -5.02
N HIS A 57 10.56 -8.34 -4.97
CA HIS A 57 9.19 -8.64 -4.60
C HIS A 57 8.93 -8.33 -3.13
N ARG A 58 9.87 -8.64 -2.23
CA ARG A 58 9.74 -8.27 -0.81
C ARG A 58 9.67 -6.76 -0.62
N LEU A 59 10.51 -5.99 -1.32
CA LEU A 59 10.53 -4.52 -1.27
C LEU A 59 9.28 -3.91 -1.88
N LEU A 60 8.77 -4.47 -2.99
CA LEU A 60 7.51 -4.04 -3.59
C LEU A 60 6.34 -4.22 -2.61
N PHE A 61 6.21 -5.41 -2.02
CA PHE A 61 5.12 -5.70 -1.09
C PHE A 61 5.25 -4.91 0.22
N ASP A 62 6.47 -4.60 0.67
CA ASP A 62 6.69 -3.67 1.79
C ASP A 62 6.15 -2.27 1.48
N LEU A 63 6.48 -1.72 0.29
CA LEU A 63 5.97 -0.44 -0.16
C LEU A 63 4.43 -0.42 -0.27
N ILE A 64 3.84 -1.44 -0.90
CA ILE A 64 2.38 -1.56 -1.04
C ILE A 64 1.72 -1.64 0.34
N THR A 65 2.29 -2.39 1.28
CA THR A 65 1.77 -2.49 2.65
C THR A 65 1.73 -1.11 3.32
N LYS A 66 2.82 -0.34 3.23
CA LYS A 66 2.90 1.02 3.77
C LYS A 66 1.92 2.01 3.10
N MET A 67 1.67 1.84 1.80
CA MET A 67 0.69 2.63 1.04
C MET A 67 -0.76 2.29 1.38
N LEU A 68 -1.03 1.05 1.80
CA LEU A 68 -2.37 0.56 2.11
C LEU A 68 -2.70 0.61 3.62
N GLU A 69 -1.88 1.29 4.42
CA GLU A 69 -2.15 1.50 5.84
C GLU A 69 -3.51 2.20 6.06
N TYR A 70 -4.29 1.72 7.02
CA TYR A 70 -5.65 2.22 7.25
C TYR A 70 -5.63 3.63 7.81
N GLU A 71 -4.81 3.86 8.84
CA GLU A 71 -4.70 5.17 9.50
C GLU A 71 -3.98 6.15 8.57
N PRO A 72 -4.65 7.24 8.12
CA PRO A 72 -4.03 8.16 7.16
C PRO A 72 -2.75 8.83 7.68
N GLY A 73 -2.66 9.03 9.00
CA GLY A 73 -1.46 9.60 9.64
C GLY A 73 -0.28 8.62 9.76
N GLN A 74 -0.51 7.32 9.51
CA GLN A 74 0.54 6.29 9.49
C GLN A 74 0.87 5.83 8.07
N ARG A 75 -0.01 6.12 7.11
CA ARG A 75 0.19 5.81 5.70
C ARG A 75 1.35 6.62 5.13
N ILE A 76 2.23 5.94 4.39
CA ILE A 76 3.36 6.58 3.72
C ILE A 76 2.89 7.68 2.76
N SER A 77 3.55 8.83 2.79
CA SER A 77 3.36 9.89 1.80
C SER A 77 4.05 9.54 0.48
N LEU A 78 3.64 10.17 -0.61
CA LEU A 78 4.35 10.00 -1.90
C LEU A 78 5.82 10.42 -1.81
N SER A 79 6.14 11.46 -1.03
CA SER A 79 7.51 11.92 -0.83
C SER A 79 8.41 10.90 -0.11
N GLU A 80 7.85 10.14 0.82
CA GLU A 80 8.54 9.04 1.51
C GLU A 80 8.61 7.80 0.62
N ALA A 81 7.55 7.51 -0.13
CA ALA A 81 7.50 6.40 -1.07
C ALA A 81 8.57 6.52 -2.16
N LEU A 82 8.80 7.72 -2.71
CA LEU A 82 9.87 7.97 -3.69
C LEU A 82 11.27 7.68 -3.15
N ARG A 83 11.46 7.73 -1.82
CA ARG A 83 12.71 7.40 -1.12
C ARG A 83 12.76 5.94 -0.65
N HIS A 84 11.81 5.10 -1.06
CA HIS A 84 11.76 3.71 -0.65
C HIS A 84 12.84 2.87 -1.37
N PRO A 85 13.50 1.91 -0.71
CA PRO A 85 14.54 1.07 -1.33
C PRO A 85 14.09 0.31 -2.57
N PHE A 86 12.79 0.08 -2.71
CA PHE A 86 12.21 -0.50 -3.93
C PHE A 86 12.61 0.30 -5.20
N PHE A 87 12.68 1.62 -5.12
CA PHE A 87 13.03 2.49 -6.25
C PHE A 87 14.54 2.72 -6.41
N GLU A 88 15.38 2.31 -5.46
CA GLU A 88 16.84 2.38 -5.58
C GLU A 88 17.41 1.47 -6.67
N LYS A 89 16.61 0.54 -7.20
CA LYS A 89 16.99 -0.33 -8.32
C LYS A 89 16.63 0.25 -9.69
N ILE A 90 15.89 1.37 -9.74
CA ILE A 90 15.60 2.07 -11.00
C ILE A 90 16.91 2.69 -11.54
N PRO A 91 17.24 2.52 -12.82
CA PRO A 91 18.38 3.21 -13.44
C PRO A 91 18.30 4.73 -13.28
N PRO A 92 19.41 5.45 -13.06
CA PRO A 92 19.40 6.90 -12.81
C PRO A 92 18.61 7.71 -13.85
N HIS A 93 18.76 7.38 -15.13
CA HIS A 93 18.07 8.05 -16.23
C HIS A 93 16.53 7.87 -16.24
N GLN A 94 16.00 6.99 -15.40
CA GLN A 94 14.56 6.76 -15.21
C GLN A 94 14.05 7.25 -13.85
N ARG A 95 14.94 7.76 -12.97
CA ARG A 95 14.57 8.23 -11.64
C ARG A 95 13.95 9.63 -11.72
N LEU A 96 12.84 9.79 -11.01
CA LEU A 96 12.18 11.09 -10.88
C LEU A 96 13.08 12.04 -10.06
N GLY A 97 13.52 13.14 -10.65
CA GLY A 97 14.30 14.18 -9.97
C GLY A 97 15.82 14.13 -10.16
N ASP A 98 16.34 13.17 -10.94
CA ASP A 98 17.78 13.11 -11.32
C ASP A 98 18.14 14.03 -12.51
N ASP A 99 17.21 14.91 -12.91
CA ASP A 99 17.34 15.87 -14.03
C ASP A 99 18.25 17.07 -13.70
N HIS A 100 19.36 16.82 -13.01
CA HIS A 100 20.41 17.80 -12.78
C HIS A 100 21.75 17.24 -13.25
N ARG A 101 22.08 17.43 -14.54
CA ARG A 101 23.42 17.90 -15.01
C ARG A 101 23.70 18.02 -16.52
N GLU A 102 22.72 18.07 -17.43
CA GLU A 102 22.97 18.59 -18.80
C GLU A 102 22.31 19.95 -19.05
N ARG A 103 22.55 20.89 -18.13
CA ARG A 103 22.55 22.33 -18.45
C ARG A 103 23.88 22.93 -18.03
N SER A 104 24.95 22.35 -18.52
CA SER A 104 26.24 23.03 -18.59
C SER A 104 26.75 22.84 -20.00
N HIS A 105 27.12 23.96 -20.61
CA HIS A 105 27.96 24.14 -21.80
C HIS A 105 27.29 24.97 -22.92
N SER A 106 27.80 26.20 -23.02
CA SER A 106 27.96 26.99 -24.25
C SER A 106 26.89 28.04 -24.56
N LEU A 107 26.91 29.16 -23.84
CA LEU A 107 26.75 30.47 -24.49
C LEU A 107 27.95 31.34 -24.12
N SER A 108 29.08 31.01 -24.73
CA SER A 108 30.09 32.02 -25.05
C SER A 108 29.61 32.78 -26.27
N ARG A 109 29.33 34.08 -26.10
CA ARG A 109 29.60 35.15 -27.06
C ARG A 109 29.37 36.50 -26.41
#